data_AF-A0A948QWL9-F1
#
_entry.id   AF-A0A948QWL9-F1
#
_cell.length_a   1.000
_cell.length_b   1.000
_cell.length_c   1.000
_cell.angle_alpha   90.00
_cell.angle_beta   90.00
_cell.angle_gamma   90.00
#
_symmetry.space_group_name_H-M   'P 1'
#
loop_
_entity.id
_entity.type
_entity.pdbx_description
1 polymer ?
#
loop_
_entity_poly.entity_id
_entity_poly.type
_entity_poly.pdbx_seq_one_letter_code
_entity_poly.pdbx_strand_id
1 'polypeptide(L)'
;MILLLFSLFFVRKEKNILFWWIILAISFVLIFENPIGKVLEKILFLSGGVAARALFITCFSLAILAAWGLELLLKASKERKNLILAIFLVLISFGAAFVVSTKIQNPLFGQTARRNLIIPFAVFALSAFSLLPLEINKFKKFKSIFAFAFVLITSVQLLYSSHKYLPFSKKELLFPRTPILDFLITKQMQEGAPFRVELGEVIPQNFLVPYGLQTISGYDALLPRTTAEFLSILESGEVKEHLSRVWLIKNYQSPLFPLLNTKYIFAKKTDNMGRFSPLGNPPQEFSNSRFKMVFEDKTVQVYEDKQFLPRAFWVYDYEVALNEEEFIDKASKVDFSKTVILGIDPLLEFKEATQSAVLWEECQPGKIVLRVRSDQPGMVFLSNSYFPGWKAQINEKEARIFKTNKAFMSIYVPKGEHKVIFNYHPDSFYRGLFISLSVLTILGATIVLLIFKLIIDSTERKQTLK
;
A
#
# COMPACT_ATOMS: atom_id res chain seq x y z
N MET A 1 1.39 21.75 -23.75
CA MET A 1 1.84 21.40 -25.11
C MET A 1 2.41 22.59 -25.89
N ILE A 2 1.75 23.76 -25.93
CA ILE A 2 2.28 24.93 -26.68
C ILE A 2 3.72 25.28 -26.25
N LEU A 3 3.94 25.51 -24.95
CA LEU A 3 5.25 25.89 -24.40
C LEU A 3 6.30 24.77 -24.56
N LEU A 4 5.89 23.52 -24.40
CA LEU A 4 6.72 22.34 -24.69
C LEU A 4 7.22 22.39 -26.14
N LEU A 5 6.33 22.45 -27.13
CA LEU A 5 6.73 22.50 -28.54
C LEU A 5 7.50 23.78 -28.89
N PHE A 6 7.21 24.89 -28.21
CA PHE A 6 7.98 26.12 -28.36
C PHE A 6 9.45 25.94 -27.94
N SER A 7 9.72 25.19 -26.86
CA SER A 7 11.09 24.88 -26.43
C SER A 7 11.90 24.12 -27.51
N LEU A 8 11.23 23.35 -28.37
CA LEU A 8 11.88 22.54 -29.42
C LEU A 8 12.71 23.40 -30.38
N PHE A 9 12.28 24.64 -30.66
CA PHE A 9 12.98 25.56 -31.55
C PHE A 9 14.31 26.09 -30.99
N PHE A 10 14.59 25.82 -29.71
CA PHE A 10 15.79 26.27 -29.00
C PHE A 10 16.74 25.12 -28.65
N VAL A 11 16.43 23.88 -29.05
CA VAL A 11 17.25 22.67 -28.78
C VAL A 11 18.70 22.83 -29.25
N ARG A 12 18.94 23.54 -30.36
CA ARG A 12 20.31 23.82 -30.86
C ARG A 12 21.06 24.89 -30.05
N LYS A 13 20.33 25.76 -29.36
CA LYS A 13 20.89 26.89 -28.59
C LYS A 13 21.13 26.51 -27.12
N GLU A 14 20.26 25.67 -26.56
CA GLU A 14 20.26 25.31 -25.14
C GLU A 14 20.42 23.80 -24.94
N LYS A 15 21.61 23.36 -24.50
CA LYS A 15 21.91 21.94 -24.27
C LYS A 15 20.99 21.28 -23.25
N ASN A 16 20.53 22.03 -22.24
CA ASN A 16 19.58 21.55 -21.23
C ASN A 16 18.24 21.13 -21.86
N ILE A 17 17.76 21.89 -22.85
CA ILE A 17 16.51 21.58 -23.54
C ILE A 17 16.67 20.32 -24.37
N LEU A 18 17.79 20.18 -25.09
CA LEU A 18 18.12 18.95 -25.83
C LEU A 18 18.12 17.73 -24.89
N PHE A 19 18.79 17.84 -23.75
CA PHE A 19 18.85 16.78 -22.75
C PHE A 19 17.45 16.32 -22.33
N TRP A 20 16.56 17.25 -21.94
CA TRP A 20 15.22 16.87 -21.50
C TRP A 20 14.32 16.32 -22.62
N TRP A 21 14.51 16.75 -23.87
CA TRP A 21 13.84 16.13 -25.01
C TRP A 21 14.31 14.70 -25.28
N ILE A 22 15.61 14.41 -25.09
CA ILE A 22 16.15 13.05 -25.19
C ILE A 22 15.57 12.19 -24.07
N ILE A 23 15.57 12.67 -22.82
CA ILE A 23 14.97 11.95 -21.69
C ILE A 23 13.49 11.68 -21.94
N LEU A 24 12.73 12.68 -22.40
CA LEU A 24 11.32 12.52 -22.76
C LEU A 24 11.12 11.44 -23.83
N ALA A 25 11.94 11.44 -24.89
CA ALA A 25 11.84 10.45 -25.95
C ALA A 25 12.13 9.02 -25.44
N ILE A 26 13.21 8.85 -24.67
CA ILE A 26 13.57 7.56 -24.08
C ILE A 26 12.47 7.08 -23.12
N SER A 27 12.04 7.93 -22.20
CA SER A 27 11.02 7.57 -21.22
C SER A 27 9.65 7.32 -21.86
N PHE A 28 9.31 8.03 -22.94
CA PHE A 28 8.05 7.81 -23.65
C PHE A 28 8.03 6.46 -24.39
N VAL A 29 9.15 6.10 -25.03
CA VAL A 29 9.31 4.78 -25.67
C VAL A 29 9.21 3.65 -24.64
N LEU A 30 9.70 3.85 -23.42
CA LEU A 30 9.60 2.85 -22.35
C LEU A 30 8.17 2.62 -21.83
N ILE A 31 7.22 3.54 -22.04
CA ILE A 31 5.85 3.38 -21.52
C ILE A 31 5.07 2.29 -22.28
N PHE A 32 5.34 2.15 -23.57
CA PHE A 32 4.57 1.27 -24.46
C PHE A 32 5.35 0.01 -24.78
N GLU A 33 4.66 -1.12 -24.93
CA GLU A 33 5.32 -2.35 -25.36
C GLU A 33 5.76 -2.22 -26.83
N ASN A 34 7.07 -2.16 -27.06
CA ASN A 34 7.65 -2.07 -28.40
C ASN A 34 9.08 -2.65 -28.44
N PRO A 35 9.62 -2.97 -29.62
CA PRO A 35 10.94 -3.61 -29.74
C PRO A 35 12.09 -2.77 -29.15
N ILE A 36 12.02 -1.44 -29.27
CA ILE A 36 13.06 -0.53 -28.76
C ILE A 36 12.99 -0.48 -27.23
N GLY A 37 11.80 -0.42 -26.66
CA GLY A 37 11.56 -0.47 -25.22
C GLY A 37 12.18 -1.72 -24.58
N LYS A 38 11.99 -2.91 -25.18
CA LYS A 38 12.58 -4.17 -24.69
C LYS A 38 14.11 -4.17 -24.67
N VAL A 39 14.74 -3.49 -25.62
CA VAL A 39 16.21 -3.34 -25.64
C VAL A 39 16.66 -2.35 -24.56
N LEU A 40 15.98 -1.20 -24.45
CA LEU A 40 16.30 -0.18 -23.45
C LEU A 40 16.11 -0.69 -22.02
N GLU A 41 15.09 -1.51 -21.75
CA GLU A 41 14.86 -2.13 -20.44
C GLU A 41 16.04 -3.00 -20.00
N LYS A 42 16.67 -3.73 -20.93
CA LYS A 42 17.86 -4.54 -20.63
C LYS A 42 19.07 -3.68 -20.35
N ILE A 43 19.31 -2.66 -21.20
CA ILE A 43 20.48 -1.77 -21.08
C ILE A 43 20.41 -0.94 -19.78
N LEU A 44 19.22 -0.50 -19.40
CA LEU A 44 18.99 0.33 -18.21
C LEU A 44 18.71 -0.48 -16.94
N PHE A 45 18.82 -1.82 -16.99
CA PHE A 45 18.54 -2.72 -15.86
C PHE A 45 17.13 -2.56 -15.28
N LEU A 46 16.16 -2.20 -16.13
CA LEU A 46 14.75 -2.01 -15.78
C LEU A 46 13.90 -3.27 -15.98
N SER A 47 14.51 -4.39 -16.37
CA SER A 47 13.80 -5.65 -16.71
C SER A 47 12.99 -6.26 -15.57
N GLY A 48 13.26 -5.89 -14.31
CA GLY A 48 12.48 -6.32 -13.15
C GLY A 48 11.32 -5.38 -12.78
N GLY A 49 11.15 -4.28 -13.50
CA GLY A 49 10.18 -3.23 -13.21
C GLY A 49 8.93 -3.28 -14.09
N VAL A 50 7.89 -2.55 -13.66
CA VAL A 50 6.73 -2.28 -14.51
C VAL A 50 7.05 -1.09 -15.42
N ALA A 51 7.15 -1.32 -16.73
CA ALA A 51 7.52 -0.32 -17.74
C ALA A 51 6.70 0.98 -17.66
N ALA A 52 5.41 0.87 -17.32
CA ALA A 52 4.51 2.01 -17.09
C ALA A 52 5.00 3.00 -16.02
N ARG A 53 5.91 2.61 -15.12
CA ARG A 53 6.54 3.53 -14.13
C ARG A 53 7.38 4.62 -14.79
N ALA A 54 7.88 4.39 -16.01
CA ALA A 54 8.55 5.41 -16.82
C ALA A 54 7.65 6.61 -17.14
N LEU A 55 6.32 6.47 -17.01
CA LEU A 55 5.37 7.56 -17.15
C LEU A 55 5.68 8.73 -16.22
N PHE A 56 6.21 8.48 -15.01
CA PHE A 56 6.61 9.55 -14.11
C PHE A 56 7.72 10.44 -14.72
N ILE A 57 8.77 9.82 -15.30
CA ILE A 57 9.88 10.54 -15.95
C ILE A 57 9.38 11.31 -17.17
N THR A 58 8.46 10.71 -17.94
CA THR A 58 7.81 11.37 -19.08
C THR A 58 7.03 12.61 -18.63
N CYS A 59 6.16 12.48 -17.63
CA CYS A 59 5.39 13.61 -17.10
C CYS A 59 6.30 14.72 -16.53
N PHE A 60 7.35 14.34 -15.82
CA PHE A 60 8.34 15.27 -15.28
C PHE A 60 9.09 16.02 -16.37
N SER A 61 9.55 15.32 -17.41
CA SER A 61 10.25 15.91 -18.56
C SER A 61 9.33 16.87 -19.34
N LEU A 62 8.05 16.51 -19.53
CA LEU A 62 7.05 17.39 -20.13
C LEU A 62 6.87 18.69 -19.34
N ALA A 63 6.83 18.61 -18.00
CA ALA A 63 6.72 19.78 -17.13
C ALA A 63 7.96 20.67 -17.21
N ILE A 64 9.16 20.08 -17.16
CA ILE A 64 10.42 20.83 -17.27
C ILE A 64 10.53 21.54 -18.62
N LEU A 65 10.25 20.85 -19.72
CA LEU A 65 10.33 21.46 -21.05
C LEU A 65 9.28 22.56 -21.25
N ALA A 66 8.08 22.40 -20.66
CA ALA A 66 7.09 23.47 -20.65
C ALA A 66 7.55 24.68 -19.83
N ALA A 67 8.24 24.47 -18.70
CA ALA A 67 8.82 25.55 -17.89
C ALA A 67 9.94 26.28 -18.63
N TRP A 68 10.85 25.55 -19.28
CA TRP A 68 11.86 26.14 -20.18
C TRP A 68 11.22 26.92 -21.33
N GLY A 69 10.16 26.38 -21.94
CA GLY A 69 9.39 27.09 -22.97
C GLY A 69 8.79 28.40 -22.46
N LEU A 70 8.28 28.42 -21.23
CA LEU A 70 7.79 29.64 -20.59
C LEU A 70 8.92 30.64 -20.32
N GLU A 71 10.03 30.18 -19.75
CA GLU A 71 11.18 31.04 -19.45
C GLU A 71 11.76 31.68 -20.72
N LEU A 72 11.88 30.90 -21.80
CA LEU A 72 12.29 31.39 -23.11
C LEU A 72 11.30 32.40 -23.66
N LEU A 73 9.99 32.17 -23.52
CA LEU A 73 8.97 33.12 -23.97
C LEU A 73 9.06 34.45 -23.19
N LEU A 74 9.37 34.39 -21.89
CA LEU A 74 9.51 35.60 -21.07
C LEU A 74 10.80 36.37 -21.36
N LYS A 75 11.88 35.67 -21.73
CA LYS A 75 13.20 36.28 -22.02
C LYS A 75 13.37 36.72 -23.48
N ALA A 76 12.81 35.97 -24.43
CA ALA A 76 13.09 36.17 -25.84
C ALA A 76 12.27 37.33 -26.41
N SER A 77 12.94 38.35 -26.93
CA SER A 77 12.27 39.36 -27.74
C SER A 77 12.13 38.87 -29.18
N LYS A 78 10.90 38.85 -29.72
CA LYS A 78 10.58 38.64 -31.15
C LYS A 78 10.60 37.18 -31.65
N GLU A 79 10.25 36.21 -30.82
CA GLU A 79 10.16 34.78 -31.23
C GLU A 79 8.72 34.36 -31.61
N ARG A 80 7.86 35.33 -31.92
CA ARG A 80 6.45 35.15 -32.32
C ARG A 80 6.25 34.10 -33.42
N LYS A 81 7.14 34.02 -34.42
CA LYS A 81 7.02 33.03 -35.51
C LYS A 81 7.08 31.60 -34.97
N ASN A 82 8.01 31.33 -34.06
CA ASN A 82 8.18 30.04 -33.41
C ASN A 82 7.00 29.70 -32.48
N LEU A 83 6.46 30.71 -31.77
CA LEU A 83 5.25 30.52 -30.96
C LEU A 83 4.01 30.19 -31.81
N ILE A 84 3.80 30.89 -32.93
CA ILE A 84 2.71 30.59 -33.88
C ILE A 84 2.87 29.18 -34.44
N LEU A 85 4.09 28.80 -34.81
CA LEU A 85 4.36 27.45 -35.31
C LEU A 85 4.08 26.39 -34.24
N ALA A 86 4.47 26.61 -32.99
CA ALA A 86 4.14 25.72 -31.87
C ALA A 86 2.62 25.57 -31.69
N ILE A 87 1.87 26.67 -31.71
CA ILE A 87 0.39 26.66 -31.64
C ILE A 87 -0.19 25.86 -32.81
N PHE A 88 0.31 26.09 -34.02
CA PHE A 88 -0.14 25.40 -35.22
C PHE A 88 0.13 23.89 -35.17
N LEU A 89 1.29 23.46 -34.67
CA LEU A 89 1.59 22.05 -34.46
C LEU A 89 0.64 21.39 -33.46
N VAL A 90 0.31 22.07 -32.35
CA VAL A 90 -0.70 21.57 -31.41
C VAL A 90 -2.08 21.49 -32.08
N LEU A 91 -2.46 22.50 -32.89
CA LEU A 91 -3.73 22.48 -33.62
C LEU A 91 -3.80 21.30 -34.60
N ILE A 92 -2.72 21.01 -35.34
CA ILE A 92 -2.62 19.82 -36.20
C ILE A 92 -2.82 18.54 -35.38
N SER A 93 -2.20 18.45 -34.20
CA SER A 93 -2.35 17.26 -33.34
C SER A 93 -3.80 17.05 -32.89
N PHE A 94 -4.54 18.13 -32.60
CA PHE A 94 -5.99 18.05 -32.31
C PHE A 94 -6.79 17.61 -33.53
N GLY A 95 -6.47 18.14 -34.72
CA GLY A 95 -7.10 17.71 -35.97
C GLY A 95 -6.88 16.23 -36.25
N ALA A 96 -5.65 15.74 -36.09
CA ALA A 96 -5.33 14.33 -36.22
C ALA A 96 -6.08 13.47 -35.20
N ALA A 97 -6.13 13.88 -33.92
CA ALA A 97 -6.88 13.18 -32.89
C ALA A 97 -8.40 13.14 -33.19
N PHE A 98 -8.95 14.22 -33.74
CA PHE A 98 -10.35 14.27 -34.18
C PHE A 98 -10.60 13.29 -35.33
N VAL A 99 -9.76 13.27 -36.37
CA VAL A 99 -9.86 12.31 -37.49
C VAL A 99 -9.73 10.87 -37.01
N VAL A 100 -8.83 10.58 -36.07
CA VAL A 100 -8.72 9.24 -35.47
C VAL A 100 -10.01 8.89 -34.73
N SER A 101 -10.59 9.83 -33.98
CA SER A 101 -11.83 9.60 -33.23
C SER A 101 -13.05 9.30 -34.11
N THR A 102 -13.07 9.75 -35.38
CA THR A 102 -14.14 9.42 -36.33
C THR A 102 -14.00 8.03 -36.94
N LYS A 103 -12.80 7.44 -36.89
CA LYS A 103 -12.51 6.08 -37.39
C LYS A 103 -12.75 4.97 -36.36
N ILE A 104 -13.08 5.32 -35.12
CA ILE A 104 -13.38 4.34 -34.06
C ILE A 104 -14.71 3.66 -34.40
N GLN A 105 -14.66 2.35 -34.69
CA GLN A 105 -15.83 1.55 -35.11
C GLN A 105 -16.92 1.48 -34.04
N ASN A 106 -16.54 1.41 -32.76
CA ASN A 106 -17.50 1.38 -31.67
C ASN A 106 -18.13 2.78 -31.46
N PRO A 107 -19.46 2.93 -31.61
CA PRO A 107 -20.11 4.24 -31.58
C PRO A 107 -20.00 4.93 -30.22
N LEU A 108 -20.09 4.18 -29.11
CA LEU A 108 -19.94 4.72 -27.75
C LEU A 108 -18.51 5.24 -27.52
N PHE A 109 -17.51 4.49 -27.98
CA PHE A 109 -16.10 4.91 -27.85
C PHE A 109 -15.78 6.10 -28.75
N GLY A 110 -16.28 6.12 -29.99
CA GLY A 110 -16.12 7.26 -30.90
C GLY A 110 -16.76 8.53 -30.34
N GLN A 111 -17.99 8.45 -29.81
CA GLN A 111 -18.65 9.59 -29.16
C GLN A 111 -17.88 10.05 -27.92
N THR A 112 -17.44 9.12 -27.08
CA THR A 112 -16.67 9.43 -25.87
C THR A 112 -15.33 10.11 -26.21
N ALA A 113 -14.63 9.61 -27.23
CA ALA A 113 -13.38 10.19 -27.71
C ALA A 113 -13.57 11.63 -28.20
N ARG A 114 -14.55 11.88 -29.08
CA ARG A 114 -14.88 13.24 -29.57
C ARG A 114 -15.25 14.19 -28.44
N ARG A 115 -16.11 13.76 -27.51
CA ARG A 115 -16.49 14.57 -26.34
C ARG A 115 -15.27 14.94 -25.49
N ASN A 116 -14.32 14.02 -25.31
CA ASN A 116 -13.12 14.25 -24.53
C ASN A 116 -12.10 15.20 -25.22
N LEU A 117 -12.30 15.59 -26.49
CA LEU A 117 -11.46 16.58 -27.16
C LEU A 117 -11.93 18.02 -26.96
N ILE A 118 -13.21 18.24 -26.63
CA ILE A 118 -13.83 19.57 -26.58
C ILE A 118 -13.16 20.48 -25.53
N ILE A 119 -13.08 20.02 -24.28
CA ILE A 119 -12.51 20.83 -23.19
C ILE A 119 -11.00 21.06 -23.39
N PRO A 120 -10.17 20.04 -23.69
CA PRO A 120 -8.76 20.27 -24.00
C PRO A 120 -8.54 21.24 -25.16
N PHE A 121 -9.37 21.18 -26.21
CA PHE A 121 -9.28 22.12 -27.34
C PHE A 121 -9.65 23.54 -26.93
N ALA A 122 -10.72 23.73 -26.15
CA ALA A 122 -11.11 25.05 -25.64
C ALA A 122 -9.99 25.64 -24.77
N VAL A 123 -9.41 24.85 -23.87
CA VAL A 123 -8.27 25.28 -23.04
C VAL A 123 -7.05 25.61 -23.87
N PHE A 124 -6.75 24.81 -24.91
CA PHE A 124 -5.69 25.11 -25.86
C PHE A 124 -5.93 26.46 -26.57
N ALA A 125 -7.13 26.70 -27.09
CA ALA A 125 -7.47 27.94 -27.78
C ALA A 125 -7.36 29.16 -26.86
N LEU A 126 -7.88 29.07 -25.63
CA LEU A 126 -7.77 30.11 -24.60
C LEU A 126 -6.30 30.33 -24.19
N SER A 127 -5.53 29.26 -24.04
CA SER A 127 -4.10 29.35 -23.73
C SER A 127 -3.32 30.03 -24.86
N ALA A 128 -3.57 29.66 -26.11
CA ALA A 128 -2.97 30.29 -27.28
C ALA A 128 -3.32 31.79 -27.36
N PHE A 129 -4.59 32.14 -27.12
CA PHE A 129 -5.06 33.52 -27.06
C PHE A 129 -4.40 34.31 -25.92
N SER A 130 -4.12 33.69 -24.77
CA SER A 130 -3.42 34.34 -23.67
C SER A 130 -1.90 34.49 -23.90
N LEU A 131 -1.27 33.58 -24.64
CA LEU A 131 0.18 33.60 -24.87
C LEU A 131 0.60 34.54 -26.02
N LEU A 132 -0.17 34.59 -27.11
CA LEU A 132 0.19 35.40 -28.30
C LEU A 132 0.39 36.91 -28.01
N PRO A 133 -0.44 37.58 -27.19
CA PRO A 133 -0.27 39.00 -26.86
C PRO A 133 1.00 39.29 -26.07
N LEU A 134 1.57 38.30 -25.37
CA LEU A 134 2.82 38.48 -24.62
C LEU A 134 4.00 38.82 -25.55
N GLU A 135 3.95 38.39 -26.81
CA GLU A 135 4.96 38.67 -27.85
C GLU A 135 4.68 39.95 -28.66
N ILE A 136 3.52 40.57 -28.49
CA ILE A 136 3.09 41.71 -29.31
C ILE A 136 3.30 43.02 -28.54
N ASN A 137 4.24 43.85 -29.01
CA ASN A 137 4.57 45.14 -28.38
C ASN A 137 3.36 46.08 -28.21
N LYS A 138 2.36 46.01 -29.12
CA LYS A 138 1.11 46.79 -29.01
C LYS A 138 0.35 46.52 -27.70
N PHE A 139 0.50 45.33 -27.11
CA PHE A 139 -0.19 44.91 -25.89
C PHE A 139 0.71 44.97 -24.64
N LYS A 140 1.84 45.69 -24.68
CA LYS A 140 2.80 45.77 -23.56
C LYS A 140 2.15 46.16 -22.22
N LYS A 141 1.16 47.08 -22.23
CA LYS A 141 0.45 47.52 -21.02
C LYS A 141 -0.50 46.47 -20.41
N PHE A 142 -0.85 45.43 -21.16
CA PHE A 142 -1.80 44.40 -20.75
C PHE A 142 -1.15 43.02 -20.52
N LYS A 143 0.19 42.90 -20.64
CA LYS A 143 0.88 41.61 -20.51
C LYS A 143 0.56 40.90 -19.19
N SER A 144 0.47 41.63 -18.07
CA SER A 144 0.13 41.05 -16.77
C SER A 144 -1.26 40.43 -16.75
N ILE A 145 -2.23 41.03 -17.45
CA ILE A 145 -3.60 40.48 -17.56
C ILE A 145 -3.57 39.17 -18.35
N PHE A 146 -2.88 39.14 -19.48
CA PHE A 146 -2.74 37.93 -20.30
C PHE A 146 -1.97 36.82 -19.59
N ALA A 147 -0.91 37.16 -18.85
CA ALA A 147 -0.18 36.20 -18.03
C ALA A 147 -1.07 35.64 -16.90
N PHE A 148 -1.83 36.51 -16.21
CA PHE A 148 -2.79 36.07 -15.20
C PHE A 148 -3.87 35.16 -15.80
N ALA A 149 -4.42 35.52 -16.97
CA ALA A 149 -5.38 34.69 -17.69
C ALA A 149 -4.79 33.31 -18.02
N PHE A 150 -3.56 33.24 -18.52
CA PHE A 150 -2.88 31.97 -18.80
C PHE A 150 -2.75 31.09 -17.54
N VAL A 151 -2.34 31.69 -16.42
CA VAL A 151 -2.24 30.99 -15.13
C VAL A 151 -3.61 30.51 -14.66
N LEU A 152 -4.64 31.35 -14.75
CA LEU A 152 -6.01 31.01 -14.38
C LEU A 152 -6.56 29.87 -15.23
N ILE A 153 -6.43 29.94 -16.56
CA ILE A 153 -6.85 28.90 -17.51
C ILE A 153 -6.17 27.57 -17.18
N THR A 154 -4.85 27.60 -16.97
CA THR A 154 -4.08 26.40 -16.64
C THR A 154 -4.49 25.82 -15.29
N SER A 155 -4.70 26.66 -14.28
CA SER A 155 -5.12 26.24 -12.94
C SER A 155 -6.52 25.62 -12.95
N VAL A 156 -7.48 26.25 -13.63
CA VAL A 156 -8.84 25.71 -13.80
C VAL A 156 -8.82 24.39 -14.55
N GLN A 157 -8.01 24.26 -15.61
CA GLN A 157 -7.87 22.99 -16.33
C GLN A 157 -7.28 21.88 -15.45
N LEU A 158 -6.28 22.20 -14.62
CA LEU A 158 -5.69 21.24 -13.68
C LEU A 158 -6.73 20.79 -12.66
N LEU A 159 -7.50 21.71 -12.08
CA LEU A 159 -8.59 21.39 -11.15
C LEU A 159 -9.65 20.50 -11.81
N TYR A 160 -10.12 20.88 -13.01
CA TYR A 160 -11.08 20.08 -13.78
C TYR A 160 -10.57 18.65 -14.05
N SER A 161 -9.31 18.53 -14.47
CA SER A 161 -8.69 17.24 -14.76
C SER A 161 -8.51 16.40 -13.50
N SER A 162 -8.16 17.03 -12.38
CA SER A 162 -7.99 16.35 -11.08
C SER A 162 -9.31 15.79 -10.55
N HIS A 163 -10.42 16.50 -10.73
CA HIS A 163 -11.73 16.09 -10.23
C HIS A 163 -12.21 14.77 -10.85
N LYS A 164 -11.91 14.53 -12.14
CA LYS A 164 -12.24 13.27 -12.81
C LYS A 164 -11.37 12.10 -12.33
N TYR A 165 -10.14 12.37 -11.91
CA TYR A 165 -9.18 11.35 -11.48
C TYR A 165 -9.30 11.00 -9.99
N LEU A 166 -9.65 11.97 -9.15
CA LEU A 166 -9.83 11.83 -7.71
C LEU A 166 -11.29 12.10 -7.31
N PRO A 167 -12.25 11.26 -7.73
CA PRO A 167 -13.63 11.43 -7.31
C PRO A 167 -13.77 11.12 -5.82
N PHE A 168 -14.58 11.90 -5.12
CA PHE A 168 -15.01 11.53 -3.77
C PHE A 168 -16.23 10.60 -3.87
N SER A 169 -16.17 9.49 -3.13
CA SER A 169 -17.30 8.58 -2.95
C SER A 169 -17.78 8.64 -1.51
N LYS A 170 -19.08 8.45 -1.31
CA LYS A 170 -19.65 8.38 0.05
C LYS A 170 -19.04 7.20 0.80
N LYS A 171 -18.68 7.40 2.08
CA LYS A 171 -18.01 6.38 2.91
C LYS A 171 -18.86 5.11 3.03
N GLU A 172 -20.18 5.26 3.11
CA GLU A 172 -21.12 4.16 3.26
C GLU A 172 -21.16 3.23 2.04
N LEU A 173 -20.71 3.71 0.87
CA LEU A 173 -20.61 2.87 -0.34
C LEU A 173 -19.37 1.98 -0.35
N LEU A 174 -18.29 2.43 0.32
CA LEU A 174 -17.05 1.66 0.43
C LEU A 174 -17.05 0.76 1.68
N PHE A 175 -17.63 1.23 2.77
CA PHE A 175 -17.70 0.54 4.06
C PHE A 175 -19.14 0.48 4.57
N PRO A 176 -20.00 -0.33 3.92
CA PRO A 176 -21.38 -0.50 4.34
C PRO A 176 -21.50 -1.33 5.62
N ARG A 177 -22.45 -0.97 6.50
CA ARG A 177 -22.90 -1.86 7.57
C ARG A 177 -23.76 -2.97 6.98
N THR A 178 -23.42 -4.22 7.26
CA THR A 178 -24.17 -5.40 6.84
C THR A 178 -24.54 -6.25 8.05
N PRO A 179 -25.62 -7.05 7.98
CA PRO A 179 -26.01 -7.94 9.08
C PRO A 179 -24.87 -8.86 9.55
N ILE A 180 -24.06 -9.36 8.61
CA ILE A 180 -22.88 -10.19 8.91
C ILE A 180 -21.84 -9.40 9.72
N LEU A 181 -21.54 -8.15 9.32
CA LEU A 181 -20.57 -7.33 10.04
C LEU A 181 -21.07 -6.99 11.45
N ASP A 182 -22.35 -6.67 11.58
CA ASP A 182 -22.95 -6.39 12.90
C ASP A 182 -22.95 -7.62 13.80
N PHE A 183 -23.19 -8.81 13.25
CA PHE A 183 -23.03 -10.08 13.96
C PHE A 183 -21.61 -10.25 14.51
N LEU A 184 -20.58 -10.06 13.68
CA LEU A 184 -19.17 -10.25 14.08
C LEU A 184 -18.70 -9.21 15.08
N ILE A 185 -19.10 -7.94 14.90
CA ILE A 185 -18.77 -6.86 15.84
C ILE A 185 -19.41 -7.15 17.20
N THR A 186 -20.66 -7.61 17.21
CA THR A 186 -21.34 -8.03 18.45
C THR A 186 -20.62 -9.20 19.11
N LYS A 187 -20.18 -10.20 18.34
CA LYS A 187 -19.38 -11.32 18.87
C LYS A 187 -18.06 -10.86 19.48
N GLN A 188 -17.34 -9.96 18.81
CA GLN A 188 -16.08 -9.42 19.32
C GLN A 188 -16.28 -8.67 20.65
N MET A 189 -17.38 -7.94 20.80
CA MET A 189 -17.72 -7.26 22.06
C MET A 189 -18.08 -8.22 23.19
N GLN A 190 -18.73 -9.35 22.87
CA GLN A 190 -19.18 -10.33 23.87
C GLN A 190 -18.07 -11.24 24.38
N GLU A 191 -17.11 -11.62 23.54
CA GLU A 191 -16.12 -12.66 23.88
C GLU A 191 -14.93 -12.14 24.70
N GLY A 192 -14.68 -10.82 24.72
CA GLY A 192 -13.62 -10.19 25.52
C GLY A 192 -12.17 -10.55 25.12
N ALA A 193 -11.99 -11.57 24.28
CA ALA A 193 -10.71 -11.98 23.70
C ALA A 193 -10.72 -11.74 22.18
N PRO A 194 -9.58 -11.34 21.58
CA PRO A 194 -9.50 -11.13 20.14
C PRO A 194 -9.58 -12.46 19.38
N PHE A 195 -10.27 -12.42 18.24
CA PHE A 195 -10.26 -13.46 17.22
C PHE A 195 -10.03 -12.85 15.84
N ARG A 196 -9.58 -13.66 14.89
CA ARG A 196 -9.51 -13.30 13.48
C ARG A 196 -10.72 -13.86 12.71
N VAL A 197 -11.06 -13.18 11.63
CA VAL A 197 -12.09 -13.55 10.66
C VAL A 197 -11.40 -13.78 9.32
N GLU A 198 -11.68 -14.92 8.67
CA GLU A 198 -11.20 -15.20 7.33
C GLU A 198 -12.28 -14.87 6.30
N LEU A 199 -11.92 -14.07 5.30
CA LEU A 199 -12.85 -13.47 4.35
C LEU A 199 -13.07 -14.31 3.09
N GLY A 200 -12.15 -15.23 2.80
CA GLY A 200 -12.13 -15.97 1.54
C GLY A 200 -12.17 -15.01 0.34
N GLU A 201 -13.06 -15.30 -0.62
CA GLU A 201 -13.27 -14.48 -1.81
C GLU A 201 -14.50 -13.55 -1.71
N VAL A 202 -15.09 -13.41 -0.52
CA VAL A 202 -16.35 -12.67 -0.34
C VAL A 202 -16.13 -11.17 -0.25
N ILE A 203 -15.15 -10.76 0.57
CA ILE A 203 -14.83 -9.35 0.81
C ILE A 203 -13.36 -9.14 0.41
N PRO A 204 -13.03 -8.06 -0.33
CA PRO A 204 -11.63 -7.76 -0.65
C PRO A 204 -10.77 -7.58 0.60
N GLN A 205 -9.48 -7.89 0.47
CA GLN A 205 -8.55 -7.85 1.58
C GLN A 205 -8.40 -6.46 2.20
N ASN A 206 -8.15 -6.41 3.51
CA ASN A 206 -8.05 -5.20 4.34
C ASN A 206 -9.36 -4.38 4.52
N PHE A 207 -10.50 -4.81 3.96
CA PHE A 207 -11.78 -4.08 4.11
C PHE A 207 -12.40 -4.20 5.50
N LEU A 208 -11.91 -5.12 6.33
CA LEU A 208 -12.36 -5.26 7.72
C LEU A 208 -11.74 -4.23 8.68
N VAL A 209 -10.67 -3.55 8.26
CA VAL A 209 -9.91 -2.60 9.10
C VAL A 209 -10.80 -1.50 9.73
N PRO A 210 -11.72 -0.83 8.99
CA PRO A 210 -12.57 0.22 9.58
C PRO A 210 -13.55 -0.28 10.63
N TYR A 211 -13.79 -1.60 10.70
CA TYR A 211 -14.68 -2.23 11.68
C TYR A 211 -13.92 -2.77 12.89
N GLY A 212 -12.59 -2.67 12.90
CA GLY A 212 -11.75 -3.22 13.98
C GLY A 212 -11.76 -4.75 14.05
N LEU A 213 -12.20 -5.43 12.98
CA LEU A 213 -12.16 -6.88 12.87
C LEU A 213 -10.82 -7.30 12.26
N GLN A 214 -10.14 -8.25 12.90
CA GLN A 214 -8.82 -8.71 12.47
C GLN A 214 -8.95 -9.84 11.44
N THR A 215 -8.03 -9.88 10.47
CA THR A 215 -7.91 -10.97 9.48
C THR A 215 -6.46 -11.44 9.41
N ILE A 216 -6.24 -12.64 8.89
CA ILE A 216 -4.91 -13.20 8.59
C ILE A 216 -4.59 -13.12 7.10
N SER A 217 -5.59 -13.30 6.23
CA SER A 217 -5.47 -12.95 4.81
C SER A 217 -5.38 -11.43 4.66
N GLY A 218 -4.69 -10.98 3.62
CA GLY A 218 -4.38 -9.57 3.50
C GLY A 218 -3.72 -9.16 2.19
N TYR A 219 -3.64 -7.85 2.00
CA TYR A 219 -2.74 -7.24 1.02
C TYR A 219 -1.58 -6.59 1.75
N ASP A 220 -0.38 -7.15 1.63
CA ASP A 220 0.84 -6.59 2.16
C ASP A 220 2.00 -6.82 1.17
N ALA A 221 2.72 -5.74 0.85
CA ALA A 221 3.87 -5.80 -0.04
C ALA A 221 5.14 -6.26 0.68
N LEU A 222 5.18 -6.23 2.03
CA LEU A 222 6.34 -6.50 2.86
C LEU A 222 5.99 -7.49 3.98
N LEU A 223 5.62 -8.71 3.59
CA LEU A 223 5.36 -9.78 4.55
C LEU A 223 6.68 -10.30 5.18
N PRO A 224 6.78 -10.44 6.51
CA PRO A 224 7.95 -11.06 7.13
C PRO A 224 8.21 -12.46 6.59
N ARG A 225 9.46 -12.78 6.27
CA ARG A 225 9.88 -14.07 5.68
C ARG A 225 9.30 -15.27 6.45
N THR A 226 9.36 -15.25 7.77
CA THR A 226 8.89 -16.37 8.61
C THR A 226 7.39 -16.57 8.55
N THR A 227 6.63 -15.49 8.42
CA THR A 227 5.17 -15.54 8.22
C THR A 227 4.87 -16.06 6.81
N ALA A 228 5.63 -15.64 5.80
CA ALA A 228 5.49 -16.16 4.44
C ALA A 228 5.77 -17.67 4.37
N GLU A 229 6.85 -18.14 5.00
CA GLU A 229 7.19 -19.57 5.07
C GLU A 229 6.08 -20.36 5.79
N PHE A 230 5.59 -19.87 6.94
CA PHE A 230 4.50 -20.52 7.66
C PHE A 230 3.22 -20.63 6.81
N LEU A 231 2.83 -19.55 6.14
CA LEU A 231 1.65 -19.55 5.29
C LEU A 231 1.83 -20.47 4.06
N SER A 232 3.03 -20.55 3.51
CA SER A 232 3.34 -21.51 2.43
C SER A 232 3.18 -22.96 2.87
N ILE A 233 3.68 -23.30 4.06
CA ILE A 233 3.56 -24.65 4.63
C ILE A 233 2.09 -24.94 4.94
N LEU A 234 1.35 -23.97 5.49
CA LEU A 234 -0.08 -24.11 5.74
C LEU A 234 -0.85 -24.45 4.46
N GLU A 235 -0.57 -23.76 3.35
CA GLU A 235 -1.26 -23.97 2.09
C GLU A 235 -0.82 -25.23 1.33
N SER A 236 0.48 -25.49 1.28
CA SER A 236 1.06 -26.50 0.37
C SER A 236 1.88 -27.60 1.02
N GLY A 237 2.11 -27.55 2.33
CA GLY A 237 2.99 -28.48 3.04
C GLY A 237 4.48 -28.21 2.83
N GLU A 238 4.84 -27.25 1.99
CA GLU A 238 6.23 -26.94 1.60
C GLU A 238 6.54 -25.45 1.76
N VAL A 239 7.83 -25.12 1.84
CA VAL A 239 8.30 -23.74 1.87
C VAL A 239 8.49 -23.21 0.46
N LYS A 240 7.82 -22.10 0.14
CA LYS A 240 7.95 -21.37 -1.12
C LYS A 240 8.52 -19.98 -0.87
N GLU A 241 9.49 -19.59 -1.68
CA GLU A 241 10.20 -18.30 -1.54
C GLU A 241 9.35 -17.09 -1.96
N HIS A 242 8.27 -17.30 -2.71
CA HIS A 242 7.47 -16.21 -3.30
C HIS A 242 5.99 -16.38 -3.00
N LEU A 243 5.51 -15.61 -2.01
CA LEU A 243 4.08 -15.37 -1.83
C LEU A 243 3.65 -14.11 -2.58
N SER A 244 2.45 -14.15 -3.14
CA SER A 244 1.81 -12.98 -3.72
C SER A 244 1.57 -11.93 -2.63
N ARG A 245 1.70 -10.64 -2.99
CA ARG A 245 1.32 -9.49 -2.14
C ARG A 245 -0.15 -9.52 -1.67
N VAL A 246 -0.99 -10.27 -2.39
CA VAL A 246 -2.32 -10.69 -1.93
C VAL A 246 -2.20 -12.14 -1.49
N TRP A 247 -2.53 -12.43 -0.24
CA TRP A 247 -2.59 -13.79 0.26
C TRP A 247 -4.00 -14.13 0.74
N LEU A 248 -4.49 -15.29 0.30
CA LEU A 248 -5.75 -15.88 0.71
C LEU A 248 -5.45 -17.25 1.30
N ILE A 249 -6.17 -17.62 2.35
CA ILE A 249 -6.09 -18.96 2.89
C ILE A 249 -7.09 -19.84 2.14
N LYS A 250 -6.64 -21.02 1.69
CA LYS A 250 -7.47 -22.00 1.00
C LYS A 250 -7.45 -23.35 1.70
N ASN A 251 -6.36 -23.70 2.37
CA ASN A 251 -6.25 -24.97 3.08
C ASN A 251 -6.71 -24.87 4.55
N TYR A 252 -8.02 -24.79 4.76
CA TYR A 252 -8.61 -24.75 6.10
C TYR A 252 -8.46 -26.06 6.89
N GLN A 253 -8.15 -27.18 6.21
CA GLN A 253 -7.98 -28.50 6.84
C GLN A 253 -6.57 -28.70 7.40
N SER A 254 -5.63 -27.79 7.10
CA SER A 254 -4.27 -27.85 7.62
C SER A 254 -4.25 -27.90 9.16
N PRO A 255 -3.40 -28.74 9.79
CA PRO A 255 -3.22 -28.74 11.25
C PRO A 255 -2.63 -27.41 11.76
N LEU A 256 -2.06 -26.60 10.87
CA LEU A 256 -1.53 -25.28 11.19
C LEU A 256 -2.62 -24.19 11.23
N PHE A 257 -3.78 -24.41 10.61
CA PHE A 257 -4.83 -23.39 10.51
C PHE A 257 -5.35 -22.91 11.88
N PRO A 258 -5.59 -23.79 12.87
CA PRO A 258 -5.99 -23.38 14.22
C PRO A 258 -5.06 -22.35 14.89
N LEU A 259 -3.75 -22.42 14.62
CA LEU A 259 -2.76 -21.49 15.18
C LEU A 259 -2.97 -20.05 14.74
N LEU A 260 -3.72 -19.81 13.67
CA LEU A 260 -4.02 -18.47 13.16
C LEU A 260 -5.06 -17.71 13.99
N ASN A 261 -5.65 -18.34 15.02
CA ASN A 261 -6.71 -17.71 15.81
C ASN A 261 -7.90 -17.25 14.92
N THR A 262 -8.15 -17.94 13.81
CA THR A 262 -9.29 -17.68 12.93
C THR A 262 -10.50 -18.43 13.45
N LYS A 263 -11.49 -17.70 13.98
CA LYS A 263 -12.70 -18.30 14.55
C LYS A 263 -13.84 -18.37 13.54
N TYR A 264 -14.03 -17.29 12.79
CA TYR A 264 -15.13 -17.15 11.84
C TYR A 264 -14.61 -17.12 10.40
N ILE A 265 -15.24 -17.87 9.52
CA ILE A 265 -14.83 -18.02 8.11
C ILE A 265 -16.02 -17.70 7.21
N PHE A 266 -15.79 -16.89 6.20
CA PHE A 266 -16.80 -16.52 5.21
C PHE A 266 -16.80 -17.52 4.06
N ALA A 267 -17.97 -18.02 3.75
CA ALA A 267 -18.21 -18.93 2.65
C ALA A 267 -19.20 -18.33 1.67
N LYS A 268 -18.86 -18.34 0.37
CA LYS A 268 -19.77 -17.92 -0.70
C LYS A 268 -20.72 -19.05 -1.09
N LYS A 269 -22.01 -18.75 -1.22
CA LYS A 269 -22.98 -19.66 -1.84
C LYS A 269 -22.94 -19.47 -3.35
N THR A 270 -22.72 -20.56 -4.08
CA THR A 270 -22.67 -20.52 -5.55
C THR A 270 -23.65 -21.48 -6.20
N ASP A 271 -24.19 -21.10 -7.35
CA ASP A 271 -24.94 -22.01 -8.22
C ASP A 271 -24.00 -23.01 -8.92
N ASN A 272 -24.57 -23.89 -9.75
CA ASN A 272 -23.81 -24.90 -10.50
C ASN A 272 -22.85 -24.30 -11.54
N MET A 273 -22.96 -23.00 -11.84
CA MET A 273 -22.06 -22.27 -12.73
C MET A 273 -21.00 -21.47 -11.96
N GLY A 274 -20.93 -21.60 -10.63
CA GLY A 274 -19.99 -20.87 -9.77
C GLY A 274 -20.36 -19.40 -9.52
N ARG A 275 -21.58 -18.97 -9.89
CA ARG A 275 -22.04 -17.59 -9.67
C ARG A 275 -22.66 -17.44 -8.29
N PHE A 276 -22.51 -16.27 -7.68
CA PHE A 276 -23.13 -15.98 -6.38
C PHE A 276 -24.65 -16.12 -6.46
N SER A 277 -25.22 -16.97 -5.61
CA SER A 277 -26.65 -17.25 -5.61
C SER A 277 -27.17 -17.47 -4.20
N PRO A 278 -28.24 -16.79 -3.77
CA PRO A 278 -28.85 -17.03 -2.46
C PRO A 278 -29.40 -18.45 -2.29
N LEU A 279 -29.72 -19.13 -3.39
CA LEU A 279 -30.16 -20.53 -3.42
C LEU A 279 -29.00 -21.49 -3.77
N GLY A 280 -27.78 -20.97 -3.91
CA GLY A 280 -26.59 -21.76 -4.16
C GLY A 280 -26.17 -22.60 -2.97
N ASN A 281 -25.18 -23.46 -3.18
CA ASN A 281 -24.59 -24.29 -2.13
C ASN A 281 -23.30 -23.68 -1.61
N PRO A 282 -22.95 -23.86 -0.32
CA PRO A 282 -21.63 -23.51 0.18
C PRO A 282 -20.53 -24.38 -0.43
N PRO A 283 -19.26 -23.96 -0.30
CA PRO A 283 -18.11 -24.77 -0.68
C PRO A 283 -18.09 -26.09 0.10
N GLN A 284 -17.74 -27.20 -0.57
CA GLN A 284 -17.77 -28.54 0.01
C GLN A 284 -16.81 -28.73 1.20
N GLU A 285 -15.75 -27.92 1.28
CA GLU A 285 -14.78 -27.94 2.37
C GLU A 285 -15.40 -27.67 3.75
N PHE A 286 -16.57 -27.01 3.80
CA PHE A 286 -17.32 -26.74 5.02
C PHE A 286 -18.39 -27.78 5.37
N SER A 287 -18.50 -28.86 4.59
CA SER A 287 -19.50 -29.93 4.81
C SER A 287 -19.16 -30.90 5.94
N ASN A 288 -17.98 -30.77 6.56
CA ASN A 288 -17.55 -31.66 7.64
C ASN A 288 -18.07 -31.20 9.02
N SER A 289 -17.87 -32.02 10.04
CA SER A 289 -18.36 -31.73 11.41
C SER A 289 -17.58 -30.64 12.15
N ARG A 290 -16.40 -30.24 11.65
CA ARG A 290 -15.52 -29.23 12.25
C ARG A 290 -16.10 -27.82 12.08
N PHE A 291 -16.66 -27.51 10.93
CA PHE A 291 -17.21 -26.19 10.66
C PHE A 291 -18.71 -26.13 10.98
N LYS A 292 -19.11 -25.22 11.87
CA LYS A 292 -20.52 -25.01 12.22
C LYS A 292 -21.02 -23.72 11.57
N MET A 293 -22.03 -23.79 10.71
CA MET A 293 -22.69 -22.57 10.22
C MET A 293 -23.39 -21.88 11.39
N VAL A 294 -23.06 -20.61 11.63
CA VAL A 294 -23.57 -19.80 12.73
C VAL A 294 -24.36 -18.58 12.27
N PHE A 295 -24.22 -18.18 11.01
CA PHE A 295 -24.94 -17.05 10.44
C PHE A 295 -25.03 -17.19 8.91
N GLU A 296 -26.09 -16.65 8.32
CA GLU A 296 -26.29 -16.59 6.87
C GLU A 296 -26.96 -15.27 6.49
N ASP A 297 -26.46 -14.62 5.43
CA ASP A 297 -27.14 -13.50 4.77
C ASP A 297 -26.99 -13.63 3.26
N LYS A 298 -28.11 -13.88 2.57
CA LYS A 298 -28.22 -14.01 1.11
C LYS A 298 -27.22 -15.03 0.53
N THR A 299 -26.12 -14.54 -0.05
CA THR A 299 -25.13 -15.34 -0.79
C THR A 299 -23.92 -15.71 0.07
N VAL A 300 -23.93 -15.38 1.37
CA VAL A 300 -22.77 -15.56 2.25
C VAL A 300 -23.20 -16.28 3.52
N GLN A 301 -22.43 -17.29 3.89
CA GLN A 301 -22.53 -17.99 5.16
C GLN A 301 -21.29 -17.74 6.01
N VAL A 302 -21.47 -17.70 7.32
CA VAL A 302 -20.39 -17.59 8.30
C VAL A 302 -20.32 -18.90 9.07
N TYR A 303 -19.13 -19.51 9.05
CA TYR A 303 -18.82 -20.73 9.77
C TYR A 303 -17.93 -20.43 10.97
N GLU A 304 -18.23 -21.07 12.10
CA GLU A 304 -17.36 -21.14 13.27
C GLU A 304 -16.50 -22.41 13.18
N ASP A 305 -15.17 -22.27 13.31
CA ASP A 305 -14.25 -23.40 13.38
C ASP A 305 -14.23 -23.97 14.81
N LYS A 306 -14.69 -25.22 14.98
CA LYS A 306 -14.68 -25.90 16.29
C LYS A 306 -13.28 -26.29 16.78
N GLN A 307 -12.28 -26.30 15.89
CA GLN A 307 -10.88 -26.52 16.26
C GLN A 307 -10.12 -25.20 16.48
N PHE A 308 -10.83 -24.07 16.58
CA PHE A 308 -10.25 -22.77 16.89
C PHE A 308 -9.36 -22.80 18.14
N LEU A 309 -8.16 -22.21 18.04
CA LEU A 309 -7.30 -21.92 19.19
C LEU A 309 -7.38 -20.44 19.57
N PRO A 310 -7.45 -20.11 20.88
CA PRO A 310 -7.42 -18.73 21.36
C PRO A 310 -6.19 -17.95 20.90
N ARG A 311 -6.28 -16.62 20.88
CA ARG A 311 -5.16 -15.75 20.45
C ARG A 311 -3.94 -15.93 21.34
N ALA A 312 -4.15 -16.23 22.62
CA ALA A 312 -3.12 -16.61 23.56
C ALA A 312 -3.64 -17.71 24.48
N PHE A 313 -2.81 -18.72 24.75
CA PHE A 313 -3.15 -19.85 25.62
C PHE A 313 -1.88 -20.47 26.21
N TRP A 314 -2.06 -21.25 27.28
CA TRP A 314 -0.98 -21.97 27.93
C TRP A 314 -0.67 -23.28 27.21
N VAL A 315 0.62 -23.61 27.14
CA VAL A 315 1.13 -24.91 26.70
C VAL A 315 2.18 -25.40 27.70
N TYR A 316 2.21 -26.71 27.93
CA TYR A 316 3.05 -27.37 28.93
C TYR A 316 3.93 -28.45 28.29
N ASP A 317 4.16 -28.32 26.99
CA ASP A 317 4.99 -29.23 26.22
C ASP A 317 5.60 -28.47 25.03
N TYR A 318 6.78 -28.93 24.60
CA TYR A 318 7.44 -28.38 23.44
C TYR A 318 8.25 -29.41 22.68
N GLU A 319 8.40 -29.12 21.40
CA GLU A 319 9.28 -29.83 20.49
C GLU A 319 10.31 -28.85 19.93
N VAL A 320 11.49 -29.35 19.54
CA VAL A 320 12.54 -28.54 18.92
C VAL A 320 12.69 -28.91 17.45
N ALA A 321 12.66 -27.92 16.56
CA ALA A 321 12.94 -28.11 15.13
C ALA A 321 14.01 -27.12 14.68
N LEU A 322 15.15 -27.63 14.22
CA LEU A 322 16.31 -26.83 13.85
C LEU A 322 16.24 -26.34 12.39
N ASN A 323 15.46 -27.02 11.56
CA ASN A 323 15.28 -26.70 10.14
C ASN A 323 13.80 -26.84 9.71
N GLU A 324 13.55 -26.57 8.43
CA GLU A 324 12.20 -26.56 7.85
C GLU A 324 11.58 -27.94 7.72
N GLU A 325 12.37 -28.94 7.34
CA GLU A 325 11.91 -30.32 7.18
C GLU A 325 11.48 -30.92 8.52
N GLU A 326 12.28 -30.72 9.57
CA GLU A 326 11.94 -31.11 10.94
C GLU A 326 10.67 -30.42 11.43
N PHE A 327 10.51 -29.12 11.13
CA PHE A 327 9.29 -28.39 11.52
C PHE A 327 8.06 -28.98 10.83
N ILE A 328 8.13 -29.25 9.52
CA ILE A 328 7.02 -29.82 8.75
C ILE A 328 6.66 -31.22 9.26
N ASP A 329 7.66 -32.08 9.49
CA ASP A 329 7.45 -33.43 10.00
C ASP A 329 6.76 -33.41 11.38
N LYS A 330 7.28 -32.61 12.32
CA LYS A 330 6.71 -32.50 13.67
C LYS A 330 5.35 -31.84 13.67
N ALA A 331 5.16 -30.78 12.89
CA ALA A 331 3.88 -30.06 12.78
C ALA A 331 2.73 -30.95 12.31
N SER A 332 3.02 -32.02 11.57
CA SER A 332 2.01 -32.99 11.13
C SER A 332 1.57 -33.96 12.23
N LYS A 333 2.32 -34.07 13.33
CA LYS A 333 2.14 -35.07 14.39
C LYS A 333 1.70 -34.48 15.74
N VAL A 334 2.00 -33.20 15.99
CA VAL A 334 1.72 -32.56 17.28
C VAL A 334 0.30 -32.02 17.39
N ASP A 335 -0.23 -32.01 18.61
CA ASP A 335 -1.42 -31.26 18.97
C ASP A 335 -1.03 -29.86 19.44
N PHE A 336 -1.26 -28.86 18.58
CA PHE A 336 -0.91 -27.48 18.86
C PHE A 336 -1.71 -26.83 20.00
N SER A 337 -2.77 -27.47 20.50
CA SER A 337 -3.45 -27.03 21.73
C SER A 337 -2.63 -27.31 22.99
N LYS A 338 -1.64 -28.19 22.92
CA LYS A 338 -0.83 -28.67 24.05
C LYS A 338 0.67 -28.43 23.89
N THR A 339 1.16 -28.49 22.64
CA THR A 339 2.58 -28.50 22.32
C THR A 339 2.94 -27.37 21.36
N VAL A 340 4.11 -26.76 21.58
CA VAL A 340 4.69 -25.76 20.66
C VAL A 340 6.02 -26.22 20.09
N ILE A 341 6.33 -25.82 18.86
CA ILE A 341 7.60 -26.12 18.22
C ILE A 341 8.51 -24.88 18.28
N LEU A 342 9.71 -25.05 18.83
CA LEU A 342 10.70 -24.00 19.05
C LEU A 342 11.93 -24.22 18.17
N GLY A 343 12.60 -23.13 17.78
CA GLY A 343 13.85 -23.21 17.02
C GLY A 343 15.10 -23.45 17.89
N ILE A 344 14.96 -23.37 19.22
CA ILE A 344 16.04 -23.52 20.19
C ILE A 344 15.47 -24.23 21.41
N ASP A 345 16.20 -25.21 21.92
CA ASP A 345 15.87 -25.88 23.18
C ASP A 345 15.97 -24.88 24.36
N PRO A 346 14.87 -24.59 25.07
CA PRO A 346 14.89 -23.69 26.20
C PRO A 346 15.44 -24.35 27.49
N LEU A 347 15.71 -25.65 27.49
CA LEU A 347 16.13 -26.47 28.65
C LEU A 347 15.15 -26.33 29.81
N LEU A 348 13.85 -26.36 29.49
CA LEU A 348 12.76 -26.25 30.45
C LEU A 348 12.12 -27.62 30.66
N GLU A 349 11.78 -27.91 31.91
CA GLU A 349 10.94 -29.04 32.28
C GLU A 349 9.53 -28.55 32.57
N PHE A 350 8.54 -29.19 31.95
CA PHE A 350 7.14 -28.88 32.14
C PHE A 350 6.41 -30.04 32.80
N LYS A 351 5.39 -29.68 33.58
CA LYS A 351 4.37 -30.60 34.09
C LYS A 351 3.02 -30.06 33.65
N GLU A 352 2.12 -30.97 33.30
CA GLU A 352 0.77 -30.59 32.92
C GLU A 352 0.08 -29.84 34.07
N ALA A 353 -0.49 -28.69 33.75
CA ALA A 353 -1.24 -27.88 34.69
C ALA A 353 -2.66 -28.42 34.88
N THR A 354 -3.18 -28.33 36.10
CA THR A 354 -4.59 -28.64 36.37
C THR A 354 -5.48 -27.40 36.26
N GLN A 355 -4.91 -26.21 36.45
CA GLN A 355 -5.62 -24.94 36.40
C GLN A 355 -4.78 -23.90 35.68
N SER A 356 -5.29 -23.41 34.54
CA SER A 356 -4.67 -22.29 33.85
C SER A 356 -5.68 -21.38 33.18
N ALA A 357 -5.33 -20.10 33.08
CA ALA A 357 -6.18 -19.07 32.50
C ALA A 357 -5.35 -17.97 31.84
N VAL A 358 -5.91 -17.38 30.79
CA VAL A 358 -5.40 -16.18 30.12
C VAL A 358 -6.53 -15.16 30.03
N LEU A 359 -6.30 -13.98 30.57
CA LEU A 359 -7.21 -12.85 30.50
C LEU A 359 -6.55 -11.73 29.68
N TRP A 360 -7.29 -11.17 28.73
CA TRP A 360 -6.83 -10.04 27.93
C TRP A 360 -7.12 -8.73 28.67
N GLU A 361 -6.08 -7.92 28.91
CA GLU A 361 -6.24 -6.56 29.44
C GLU A 361 -6.15 -5.52 28.31
N GLU A 362 -5.26 -5.72 27.32
CA GLU A 362 -5.07 -4.78 26.22
C GLU A 362 -4.61 -5.51 24.94
N CYS A 363 -5.18 -5.14 23.80
CA CYS A 363 -4.76 -5.62 22.48
C CYS A 363 -4.75 -4.43 21.50
N GLN A 364 -3.60 -3.79 21.37
CA GLN A 364 -3.38 -2.64 20.50
C GLN A 364 -2.24 -2.90 19.51
N PRO A 365 -2.17 -2.19 18.38
CA PRO A 365 -1.01 -2.24 17.50
C PRO A 365 0.28 -1.95 18.29
N GLY A 366 1.20 -2.90 18.30
CA GLY A 366 2.49 -2.78 18.99
C GLY A 366 2.47 -2.96 20.51
N LYS A 367 1.31 -3.22 21.14
CA LYS A 367 1.22 -3.47 22.58
C LYS A 367 0.15 -4.50 22.93
N ILE A 368 0.55 -5.53 23.67
CA ILE A 368 -0.33 -6.61 24.13
C ILE A 368 -0.13 -6.79 25.63
N VAL A 369 -1.22 -6.78 26.39
CA VAL A 369 -1.19 -6.98 27.84
C VAL A 369 -2.11 -8.12 28.21
N LEU A 370 -1.53 -9.13 28.87
CA LEU A 370 -2.22 -10.32 29.32
C LEU A 370 -2.04 -10.46 30.84
N ARG A 371 -3.08 -10.93 31.51
CA ARG A 371 -2.99 -11.48 32.86
C ARG A 371 -3.14 -12.99 32.77
N VAL A 372 -2.13 -13.70 33.22
CA VAL A 372 -2.04 -15.15 33.08
C VAL A 372 -1.93 -15.78 34.46
N ARG A 373 -2.59 -16.93 34.65
CA ARG A 373 -2.49 -17.71 35.88
C ARG A 373 -2.29 -19.18 35.55
N SER A 374 -1.37 -19.84 36.25
CA SER A 374 -1.21 -21.29 36.18
C SER A 374 -0.69 -21.88 37.48
N ASP A 375 -1.08 -23.13 37.79
CA ASP A 375 -0.57 -23.92 38.91
C ASP A 375 0.76 -24.63 38.62
N GLN A 376 1.23 -24.60 37.37
CA GLN A 376 2.54 -25.09 36.92
C GLN A 376 3.27 -24.03 36.08
N PRO A 377 4.62 -24.06 36.01
CA PRO A 377 5.33 -23.28 35.01
C PRO A 377 5.00 -23.81 33.61
N GLY A 378 4.92 -22.91 32.62
CA GLY A 378 4.53 -23.25 31.26
C GLY A 378 4.94 -22.18 30.26
N MET A 379 4.60 -22.38 28.99
CA MET A 379 4.68 -21.31 28.00
C MET A 379 3.31 -20.69 27.75
N VAL A 380 3.29 -19.38 27.57
CA VAL A 380 2.13 -18.67 27.02
C VAL A 380 2.40 -18.46 25.54
N PHE A 381 1.70 -19.22 24.69
CA PHE A 381 1.70 -19.02 23.25
C PHE A 381 0.87 -17.80 22.89
N LEU A 382 1.30 -17.07 21.86
CA LEU A 382 0.61 -15.91 21.31
C LEU A 382 0.61 -16.00 19.79
N SER A 383 -0.59 -16.08 19.18
CA SER A 383 -0.82 -16.07 17.73
C SER A 383 -0.62 -14.66 17.14
N ASN A 384 0.55 -14.08 17.38
CA ASN A 384 1.01 -12.83 16.81
C ASN A 384 2.35 -13.06 16.11
N SER A 385 2.50 -12.53 14.90
CA SER A 385 3.72 -12.76 14.13
C SER A 385 4.94 -12.20 14.86
N TYR A 386 5.97 -13.03 14.99
CA TYR A 386 7.26 -12.63 15.51
C TYR A 386 7.97 -11.71 14.51
N PHE A 387 8.59 -10.65 15.02
CA PHE A 387 9.44 -9.75 14.25
C PHE A 387 10.49 -9.12 15.17
N PRO A 388 11.72 -8.84 14.69
CA PRO A 388 12.73 -8.15 15.49
C PRO A 388 12.20 -6.80 16.02
N GLY A 389 12.31 -6.58 17.32
CA GLY A 389 11.83 -5.37 18.01
C GLY A 389 10.73 -5.63 19.04
N TRP A 390 10.11 -6.80 19.05
CA TRP A 390 9.25 -7.21 20.16
C TRP A 390 10.08 -7.44 21.43
N LYS A 391 9.59 -6.90 22.55
CA LYS A 391 10.12 -7.10 23.90
C LYS A 391 8.99 -7.57 24.80
N ALA A 392 9.28 -8.49 25.71
CA ALA A 392 8.31 -8.99 26.67
C ALA A 392 8.77 -8.72 28.11
N GLN A 393 7.80 -8.52 29.00
CA GLN A 393 8.01 -8.37 30.43
C GLN A 393 7.00 -9.23 31.20
N ILE A 394 7.47 -9.83 32.30
CA ILE A 394 6.64 -10.56 33.27
C ILE A 394 6.79 -9.84 34.61
N ASN A 395 5.71 -9.27 35.12
CA ASN A 395 5.72 -8.45 36.34
C ASN A 395 6.88 -7.43 36.31
N GLU A 396 6.96 -6.65 35.22
CA GLU A 396 7.96 -5.59 34.95
C GLU A 396 9.40 -6.05 34.68
N LYS A 397 9.72 -7.34 34.87
CA LYS A 397 11.04 -7.90 34.55
C LYS A 397 11.09 -8.37 33.11
N GLU A 398 12.20 -8.12 32.42
CA GLU A 398 12.39 -8.58 31.04
C GLU A 398 12.26 -10.11 30.95
N ALA A 399 11.56 -10.56 29.91
CA ALA A 399 11.35 -11.96 29.61
C ALA A 399 11.75 -12.25 28.16
N ARG A 400 12.38 -13.41 27.96
CA ARG A 400 12.78 -13.86 26.63
C ARG A 400 11.56 -14.26 25.82
N ILE A 401 11.43 -13.70 24.62
CA ILE A 401 10.49 -14.15 23.61
C ILE A 401 11.13 -15.31 22.82
N PHE A 402 10.39 -16.40 22.70
CA PHE A 402 10.71 -17.50 21.82
C PHE A 402 9.96 -17.35 20.51
N LYS A 403 10.66 -17.57 19.40
CA LYS A 403 10.05 -17.72 18.09
C LYS A 403 9.47 -19.12 18.01
N THR A 404 8.16 -19.18 17.82
CA THR A 404 7.37 -20.38 18.09
C THR A 404 6.52 -20.73 16.88
N ASN A 405 6.39 -22.02 16.57
CA ASN A 405 5.62 -22.53 15.45
C ASN A 405 5.93 -21.78 14.14
N LYS A 406 7.24 -21.63 13.85
CA LYS A 406 7.85 -20.92 12.70
C LYS A 406 7.60 -19.40 12.63
N ALA A 407 6.43 -18.88 12.97
CA ALA A 407 6.06 -17.49 12.74
C ALA A 407 5.54 -16.73 13.96
N PHE A 408 5.29 -17.38 15.09
CA PHE A 408 4.61 -16.81 16.24
C PHE A 408 5.55 -16.57 17.44
N MET A 409 4.97 -16.16 18.55
CA MET A 409 5.69 -15.87 19.79
C MET A 409 5.19 -16.75 20.92
N SER A 410 6.11 -17.17 21.80
CA SER A 410 5.74 -17.62 23.14
C SER A 410 6.72 -17.06 24.17
N ILE A 411 6.32 -17.10 25.45
CA ILE A 411 7.20 -16.78 26.58
C ILE A 411 7.06 -17.86 27.64
N TYR A 412 8.15 -18.13 28.35
CA TYR A 412 8.10 -18.94 29.57
C TYR A 412 7.54 -18.10 30.72
N VAL A 413 6.54 -18.61 31.44
CA VAL A 413 5.97 -17.97 32.60
C VAL A 413 6.02 -18.94 33.79
N PRO A 414 6.59 -18.52 34.93
CA PRO A 414 6.57 -19.33 36.15
C PRO A 414 5.15 -19.63 36.64
N LYS A 415 5.05 -20.59 37.57
CA LYS A 415 3.83 -20.86 38.32
C LYS A 415 3.37 -19.60 39.06
N GLY A 416 2.07 -19.34 39.04
CA GLY A 416 1.44 -18.24 39.78
C GLY A 416 0.57 -17.38 38.87
N GLU A 417 0.21 -16.19 39.39
CA GLU A 417 -0.47 -15.15 38.61
C GLU A 417 0.55 -14.08 38.20
N HIS A 418 0.56 -13.76 36.91
CA HIS A 418 1.52 -12.85 36.33
C HIS A 418 0.87 -11.91 35.33
N LYS A 419 1.38 -10.68 35.29
CA LYS A 419 1.10 -9.73 34.22
C LYS A 419 2.19 -9.82 33.17
N VAL A 420 1.78 -10.14 31.95
CA VAL A 420 2.63 -10.27 30.78
C VAL A 420 2.38 -9.10 29.85
N ILE A 421 3.44 -8.39 29.47
CA ILE A 421 3.36 -7.25 28.57
C ILE A 421 4.30 -7.50 27.39
N PHE A 422 3.78 -7.40 26.17
CA PHE A 422 4.57 -7.35 24.95
C PHE A 422 4.51 -5.93 24.37
N ASN A 423 5.66 -5.34 24.10
CA ASN A 423 5.78 -4.03 23.44
C ASN A 423 6.67 -4.14 22.21
N TYR A 424 6.27 -3.51 21.11
CA TYR A 424 7.03 -3.48 19.87
C TYR A 424 7.81 -2.17 19.75
N HIS A 425 9.13 -2.25 19.91
CA HIS A 425 10.07 -1.14 19.83
C HIS A 425 11.20 -1.48 18.84
N PRO A 426 10.99 -1.32 17.53
CA PRO A 426 11.99 -1.68 16.53
C PRO A 426 13.13 -0.66 16.45
N ASP A 427 14.37 -1.13 16.59
CA ASP A 427 15.58 -0.27 16.54
C ASP A 427 15.72 0.48 15.20
N SER A 428 15.19 -0.08 14.10
CA SER A 428 15.19 0.58 12.79
C SER A 428 14.38 1.87 12.80
N PHE A 429 13.24 1.91 13.49
CA PHE A 429 12.42 3.11 13.60
C PHE A 429 13.16 4.22 14.35
N TYR A 430 13.75 3.92 15.51
CA TYR A 430 14.46 4.92 16.32
C TYR A 430 15.71 5.45 15.62
N ARG A 431 16.47 4.58 14.93
CA ARG A 431 17.59 5.02 14.08
C ARG A 431 17.13 5.94 12.94
N GLY A 432 16.04 5.58 12.26
CA GLY A 432 15.45 6.40 11.20
C GLY A 432 14.95 7.75 11.70
N LEU A 433 14.30 7.78 12.88
CA LEU A 433 13.84 9.01 13.53
C LEU A 433 15.03 9.92 13.88
N PHE A 434 16.08 9.36 14.49
CA PHE A 434 17.29 10.11 14.83
C PHE A 434 17.95 10.73 13.58
N ILE A 435 18.10 9.95 12.50
CA ILE A 435 18.63 10.45 11.23
C ILE A 435 17.74 11.57 10.68
N SER A 436 16.43 11.37 10.65
CA SER A 436 15.48 12.36 10.11
C SER A 436 15.51 13.67 10.88
N LEU A 437 15.52 13.61 12.22
CA LEU A 437 15.62 14.80 13.08
C LEU A 437 16.95 15.51 12.91
N SER A 438 18.04 14.75 12.76
CA SER A 438 19.37 15.32 12.52
C SER A 438 19.41 16.07 11.19
N VAL A 439 18.90 15.47 10.11
CA VAL A 439 18.83 16.11 8.79
C VAL A 439 17.93 17.34 8.81
N LEU A 440 16.76 17.26 9.45
CA LEU A 440 15.84 18.40 9.55
C LEU A 440 16.49 19.57 10.31
N THR A 441 17.22 19.27 11.39
CA THR A 441 17.95 20.27 12.18
C THR A 441 19.03 20.95 11.35
N ILE A 442 19.84 20.17 10.60
CA ILE A 442 20.88 20.70 9.72
C ILE A 442 20.26 21.57 8.61
N LEU A 443 19.19 21.11 7.99
CA LEU A 443 18.51 21.84 6.91
C LEU A 443 17.88 23.14 7.43
N GLY A 444 17.23 23.09 8.59
CA GLY A 444 16.69 24.26 9.27
C GLY A 444 17.78 25.28 9.61
N ALA A 445 18.89 24.83 10.21
CA ALA A 445 20.05 25.69 10.50
C ALA A 445 20.62 26.33 9.23
N THR A 446 20.74 25.56 8.15
CA THR A 446 21.23 26.06 6.85
C THR A 446 20.31 27.13 6.27
N ILE A 447 19.00 26.93 6.31
CA ILE A 447 18.02 27.93 5.86
C ILE A 447 18.13 29.22 6.68
N VAL A 448 18.23 29.10 8.01
CA VAL A 448 18.40 30.25 8.91
C VAL A 448 19.68 31.02 8.55
N LEU A 449 20.81 30.33 8.38
CA LEU A 449 22.07 30.96 7.97
C LEU A 449 21.97 31.66 6.61
N LEU A 450 21.29 31.06 5.63
CA LEU A 450 21.07 31.68 4.31
C LEU A 450 20.18 32.93 4.41
N ILE A 451 19.14 32.91 5.24
CA ILE A 451 18.28 34.08 5.48
C ILE A 451 19.10 35.19 6.15
N PHE A 452 19.89 34.89 7.18
CA PHE A 452 20.77 35.86 7.82
C PHE A 452 21.76 36.47 6.83
N LYS A 453 22.39 35.65 5.98
CA LYS A 453 23.28 36.13 4.93
C LYS A 453 22.57 37.07 3.95
N LEU A 454 21.37 36.72 3.49
CA LEU A 454 20.59 37.59 2.59
C LEU A 454 20.20 38.92 3.24
N ILE A 455 19.88 38.91 4.54
CA ILE A 455 19.57 40.14 5.29
C ILE A 455 20.81 41.03 5.38
N ILE A 456 21.97 40.46 5.73
CA ILE A 456 23.25 41.19 5.80
C ILE A 456 23.61 41.76 4.42
N ASP A 457 23.63 40.95 3.37
CA ASP A 457 23.93 41.38 1.99
C ASP A 457 22.97 42.50 1.52
N SER A 458 21.70 42.45 1.92
CA SER A 458 20.72 43.50 1.60
C SER A 458 20.97 44.82 2.34
N THR A 459 21.52 44.73 3.55
CA THR A 459 21.84 45.88 4.40
C THR A 459 23.11 46.57 3.90
N GLU A 460 24.14 45.79 3.54
CA GLU A 460 25.36 46.30 2.92
C GLU A 460 25.09 47.01 1.59
N ARG A 461 24.26 46.42 0.70
CA ARG A 461 23.87 47.07 -0.56
C ARG A 461 23.19 48.42 -0.34
N LYS A 462 22.37 48.56 0.70
CA LYS A 462 21.71 49.84 1.04
C LYS A 462 22.69 50.89 1.56
N GLN A 463 23.80 50.49 2.18
CA GLN A 463 24.84 51.41 2.63
C GLN A 463 25.74 51.90 1.50
N THR A 464 26.07 51.06 0.52
CA THR A 464 26.86 51.45 -0.68
C THR A 464 26.10 52.32 -1.69
N LEU A 465 24.77 52.45 -1.57
CA LEU A 465 23.92 53.27 -2.44
C LEU A 465 23.61 54.66 -1.86
N LYS A 466 24.10 54.96 -0.65
CA LYS A 466 24.13 56.30 -0.04
C LYS A 466 25.55 56.85 -0.14
#